data_AF-A0A817U603-F1
#
_entry.id   AF-A0A817U603-F1
#
_cell.length_a   1.000
_cell.length_b   1.000
_cell.length_c   1.000
_cell.angle_alpha   90.00
_cell.angle_beta   90.00
_cell.angle_gamma   90.00
#
_symmetry.space_group_name_H-M   'P 1'
#
loop_
_entity.id
_entity.type
_entity.pdbx_description
1 polymer ?
#
loop_
_entity_poly.entity_id
_entity_poly.type
_entity_poly.pdbx_seq_one_letter_code
_entity_poly.pdbx_strand_id
1 'polypeptide(L)'
;MKQCTQIKSTCRTCGECADDLKLHVCSKIEKCIHCGQNHKSNSLKCQVVKSFRSELTRKLLSSINCSTSSTNNNLNNMSNSGFKYFSSEFPSMPRPQYLPTNHNNTMLTKLDDLLEKITEVNNHLSNLESKYSKFEQFMAEKQESDLLVKENLNLLSKQSGEFTKDLVHHSLLIERHDNLFIKSIIPMFEDLFGLIAS
;
A
#
# COMPACT_ATOMS: atom_id res chain seq x y z
N MET A 1 -6.38 -20.46 -12.68
CA MET A 1 -5.64 -19.47 -13.48
C MET A 1 -6.13 -18.08 -13.10
N LYS A 2 -5.35 -17.29 -12.36
CA LYS A 2 -5.69 -15.88 -12.08
C LYS A 2 -4.95 -15.01 -13.10
N GLN A 3 -5.69 -14.48 -14.08
CA GLN A 3 -5.15 -13.54 -15.06
C GLN A 3 -4.79 -12.23 -14.35
N CYS A 4 -3.54 -11.80 -14.49
CA CYS A 4 -3.07 -10.48 -14.07
C CYS A 4 -3.78 -9.44 -14.94
N THR A 5 -4.82 -8.78 -14.41
CA THR A 5 -5.45 -7.65 -15.09
C THR A 5 -4.45 -6.50 -15.17
N GLN A 6 -4.16 -6.08 -16.41
CA GLN A 6 -3.20 -5.02 -16.74
C GLN A 6 -3.38 -3.77 -15.88
N ILE A 7 -2.24 -3.14 -15.56
CA ILE A 7 -2.12 -1.92 -14.76
C ILE A 7 -2.83 -0.79 -15.52
N LYS A 8 -4.05 -0.45 -15.10
CA LYS A 8 -4.74 0.75 -15.58
C LYS A 8 -3.84 1.95 -15.37
N SER A 9 -3.53 2.66 -16.43
CA SER A 9 -2.56 3.74 -16.42
C SER A 9 -3.30 5.08 -16.58
N THR A 10 -2.97 6.06 -15.73
CA THR A 10 -3.68 7.34 -15.67
C THR A 10 -3.05 8.34 -16.63
N CYS A 11 -3.87 8.97 -17.47
CA CYS A 11 -3.43 10.05 -18.35
C CYS A 11 -2.97 11.25 -17.51
N ARG A 12 -1.73 11.70 -17.73
CA ARG A 12 -1.13 12.82 -16.96
C ARG A 12 -1.81 14.17 -17.21
N THR A 13 -2.55 14.30 -18.30
CA THR A 13 -3.13 15.57 -18.75
C THR A 13 -4.60 15.72 -18.35
N CYS A 14 -5.41 14.66 -18.51
CA CYS A 14 -6.84 14.71 -18.15
C CYS A 14 -7.18 13.96 -16.87
N GLY A 15 -6.26 13.17 -16.30
CA GLY A 15 -6.49 12.41 -15.06
C GLY A 15 -7.36 11.16 -15.22
N GLU A 16 -7.76 10.80 -16.45
CA GLU A 16 -8.59 9.61 -16.73
C GLU A 16 -7.76 8.32 -16.72
N CYS A 17 -8.35 7.24 -16.16
CA CYS A 17 -7.77 5.90 -16.19
C CYS A 17 -8.01 5.27 -17.56
N ALA A 18 -6.95 4.92 -18.28
CA ALA A 18 -7.02 4.19 -19.54
C ALA A 18 -6.27 2.85 -19.42
N ASP A 19 -6.78 1.83 -20.10
CA ASP A 19 -6.09 0.53 -20.17
C ASP A 19 -4.83 0.63 -21.03
N ASP A 20 -4.85 1.47 -22.08
CA ASP A 20 -3.71 1.77 -22.94
C ASP A 20 -3.55 3.29 -23.16
N LEU A 21 -2.47 3.87 -22.63
CA LEU A 21 -2.16 5.29 -22.79
C LEU A 21 -1.93 5.70 -24.26
N LYS A 22 -1.56 4.75 -25.14
CA LYS A 22 -1.30 5.00 -26.57
C LYS A 22 -2.58 5.19 -27.40
N LEU A 23 -3.70 4.62 -26.94
CA LEU A 23 -5.01 4.69 -27.63
C LEU A 23 -5.96 5.71 -26.98
N HIS A 24 -5.54 6.35 -25.89
CA HIS A 24 -6.35 7.27 -25.13
C HIS A 24 -6.54 8.64 -25.83
N VAL A 25 -7.78 8.98 -26.16
CA VAL A 25 -8.16 10.30 -26.67
C VAL A 25 -8.28 11.27 -25.49
N CYS A 26 -7.21 12.03 -25.25
CA CYS A 26 -7.14 12.99 -24.14
C CYS A 26 -8.11 14.17 -24.33
N SER A 27 -9.12 14.27 -23.46
CA SER A 27 -10.10 15.38 -23.48
C SER A 27 -9.54 16.76 -23.08
N LYS A 28 -8.25 16.86 -22.71
CA LYS A 28 -7.54 18.09 -22.27
C LYS A 28 -8.14 18.83 -21.06
N ILE A 29 -9.24 18.34 -20.50
CA ILE A 29 -9.85 18.86 -19.27
C ILE A 29 -9.26 18.07 -18.10
N GLU A 30 -8.60 18.75 -17.17
CA GLU A 30 -8.06 18.14 -15.95
C GLU A 30 -9.22 17.70 -15.04
N LYS A 31 -9.44 16.38 -14.95
CA LYS A 31 -10.38 15.77 -14.03
C LYS A 31 -9.66 15.29 -12.78
N CYS A 32 -10.33 15.44 -11.64
CA CYS A 32 -9.81 14.98 -10.37
C CYS A 32 -9.72 13.46 -10.35
N ILE A 33 -8.54 12.93 -10.00
CA ILE A 33 -8.31 11.48 -9.89
C ILE A 33 -9.19 10.85 -8.80
N HIS A 34 -9.59 11.61 -7.78
CA HIS A 34 -10.35 11.10 -6.64
C HIS A 34 -11.88 11.09 -6.85
N CYS A 35 -12.42 12.03 -7.63
CA CYS A 35 -13.88 12.16 -7.79
C CYS A 35 -14.35 12.30 -9.24
N GLY A 36 -13.45 12.28 -10.22
CA GLY A 36 -13.75 12.35 -11.65
C GLY A 36 -14.34 13.68 -12.14
N GLN A 37 -14.42 14.69 -11.28
CA GLN A 37 -15.01 15.99 -11.58
C GLN A 37 -14.00 16.98 -12.17
N ASN A 38 -14.50 18.01 -12.85
CA ASN A 38 -13.71 19.04 -13.55
C ASN A 38 -13.01 20.01 -12.58
N HIS A 39 -11.97 19.54 -11.91
CA HIS A 39 -11.05 20.35 -11.12
C HIS A 39 -9.75 19.60 -10.86
N LYS A 40 -8.69 20.33 -10.54
CA LYS A 40 -7.41 19.79 -10.11
C LYS A 40 -7.55 18.81 -8.94
N SER A 41 -6.77 17.73 -8.95
CA SER A 41 -6.88 16.64 -7.97
C SER A 41 -6.67 17.08 -6.52
N ASN A 42 -5.86 18.11 -6.27
CA ASN A 42 -5.61 18.67 -4.92
C ASN A 42 -6.44 19.94 -4.63
N SER A 43 -7.49 20.21 -5.40
CA SER A 43 -8.32 21.40 -5.22
C SER A 43 -9.25 21.28 -4.01
N LEU A 44 -9.51 22.40 -3.33
CA LEU A 44 -10.52 22.52 -2.26
C LEU A 44 -11.96 22.27 -2.76
N LYS A 45 -12.16 22.25 -4.09
CA LYS A 45 -13.42 21.87 -4.73
C LYS A 45 -13.68 20.36 -4.67
N CYS A 46 -12.65 19.53 -4.42
CA CYS A 46 -12.80 18.09 -4.29
C CYS A 46 -13.34 17.73 -2.90
N GLN A 47 -14.52 17.10 -2.84
CA GLN A 47 -15.11 16.66 -1.56
C GLN A 47 -14.24 15.60 -0.86
N VAL A 48 -13.53 14.75 -1.61
CA VAL A 48 -12.61 13.74 -1.06
C VAL A 48 -11.39 14.41 -0.41
N VAL A 49 -10.77 15.39 -1.08
CA VAL A 49 -9.64 16.13 -0.49
C VAL A 49 -10.10 16.97 0.70
N LYS A 50 -11.29 17.58 0.61
CA LYS A 50 -11.85 18.39 1.71
C LYS A 50 -12.11 17.54 2.95
N SER A 51 -12.75 16.37 2.79
CA SER A 51 -12.97 15.43 3.90
C SER A 51 -11.64 14.93 4.47
N PHE A 52 -10.73 14.46 3.63
CA PHE A 52 -9.39 14.01 4.05
C PHE A 52 -8.63 15.08 4.85
N ARG A 53 -8.58 16.33 4.35
CA ARG A 53 -7.92 17.43 5.06
C ARG A 53 -8.60 17.77 6.38
N SER A 54 -9.93 17.75 6.43
CA SER A 54 -10.68 18.00 7.67
C SER A 54 -10.50 16.90 8.71
N GLU A 55 -10.37 15.64 8.29
CA GLU A 55 -10.07 14.53 9.19
C GLU A 55 -8.63 14.61 9.70
N LEU A 56 -7.67 14.93 8.83
CA LEU A 56 -6.28 15.17 9.21
C LEU A 56 -6.18 16.31 10.25
N THR A 57 -6.85 17.43 9.97
CA THR A 57 -6.91 18.59 10.88
C THR A 57 -7.59 18.22 12.19
N ARG A 58 -8.68 17.44 12.14
CA ARG A 58 -9.37 16.95 13.34
C ARG A 58 -8.44 16.10 14.19
N LYS A 59 -7.70 15.16 13.59
CA LYS A 59 -6.74 14.30 14.29
C LYS A 59 -5.66 15.13 14.99
N LEU A 60 -5.08 16.11 14.28
CA LEU A 60 -4.08 17.03 14.83
C LEU A 60 -4.63 17.88 15.99
N LEU A 61 -5.87 18.37 15.88
CA LEU A 61 -6.51 19.15 16.95
C LEU A 61 -6.94 18.27 18.14
N SER A 62 -7.39 17.04 17.89
CA SER A 62 -7.76 16.09 18.95
C SER A 62 -6.55 15.54 19.71
N SER A 63 -5.38 15.42 19.08
CA SER A 63 -4.15 15.04 19.78
C SER A 63 -3.63 16.12 20.72
N ILE A 64 -3.98 17.39 20.49
CA ILE A 64 -3.61 18.52 21.37
C ILE A 64 -4.50 18.56 22.63
N ASN A 65 -5.74 18.07 22.56
CA ASN A 65 -6.70 18.12 23.66
C ASN A 65 -6.66 16.91 24.62
N CYS A 66 -5.68 16.00 24.50
CA CYS A 66 -5.51 14.86 25.43
C CYS A 66 -4.35 15.02 26.42
N SER A 67 -3.87 16.25 26.64
CA SER A 67 -2.89 16.58 27.68
C SER A 67 -3.40 17.69 28.61
N THR A 68 -4.69 17.69 28.95
CA THR A 68 -5.16 18.42 30.14
C THR A 68 -6.11 17.54 30.93
N SER A 69 -5.61 17.14 32.09
CA SER A 69 -6.34 16.45 33.13
C SER A 69 -7.67 17.13 33.43
N SER A 70 -8.67 16.32 33.72
CA SER A 70 -9.92 16.65 34.37
C SER A 70 -9.78 17.81 35.37
N THR A 71 -10.44 18.93 35.11
CA THR A 71 -10.98 19.77 36.16
C THR A 71 -12.29 20.36 35.66
N ASN A 72 -13.38 19.83 36.19
CA ASN A 72 -14.67 20.51 36.21
C ASN A 72 -14.44 21.92 36.73
N ASN A 73 -14.94 22.94 36.02
CA ASN A 73 -15.71 24.02 36.63
C ASN A 73 -16.39 24.85 35.54
N ASN A 74 -17.72 24.75 35.53
CA ASN A 74 -18.60 25.84 35.17
C ASN A 74 -18.14 27.11 35.91
N LEU A 75 -17.94 28.22 35.19
CA LEU A 75 -18.36 29.50 35.77
C LEU A 75 -18.75 30.50 34.68
N ASN A 76 -19.98 30.97 34.87
CA ASN A 76 -20.74 31.87 34.04
C ASN A 76 -20.15 33.28 33.96
N ASN A 77 -20.54 33.98 32.90
CA ASN A 77 -20.66 35.43 32.83
C ASN A 77 -21.06 36.05 34.19
N MET A 78 -20.27 37.00 34.67
CA MET A 78 -20.81 38.11 35.45
C MET A 78 -19.92 39.34 35.31
N SER A 79 -20.33 40.24 34.42
CA SER A 79 -20.07 41.66 34.54
C SER A 79 -20.58 42.16 35.88
N ASN A 80 -19.72 42.76 36.72
CA ASN A 80 -20.21 43.61 37.79
C ASN A 80 -19.29 44.82 38.01
N SER A 81 -19.92 45.98 37.89
CA SER A 81 -19.43 47.31 38.19
C SER A 81 -19.32 47.50 39.71
N GLY A 82 -18.38 48.33 40.18
CA GLY A 82 -18.27 48.61 41.61
C GLY A 82 -17.16 49.56 42.02
N PHE A 83 -17.41 50.86 41.85
CA PHE A 83 -17.01 52.04 42.64
C PHE A 83 -15.61 52.26 43.25
N LYS A 84 -15.26 53.56 43.16
CA LYS A 84 -14.02 54.30 43.49
C LYS A 84 -13.63 54.36 44.97
N TYR A 85 -12.32 54.52 45.21
CA TYR A 85 -11.78 55.39 46.27
C TYR A 85 -10.82 56.41 45.64
N PHE A 86 -11.09 57.70 45.86
CA PHE A 86 -10.12 58.79 45.68
C PHE A 86 -9.57 59.16 47.05
N SER A 87 -8.25 59.23 47.21
CA SER A 87 -7.62 59.95 48.32
C SER A 87 -6.22 60.43 47.92
N SER A 88 -6.14 61.75 47.76
CA SER A 88 -5.00 62.65 48.04
C SER A 88 -3.61 62.33 47.47
N GLU A 89 -3.28 63.10 46.43
CA GLU A 89 -2.02 63.83 46.22
C GLU A 89 -0.78 63.42 47.04
N PHE A 90 0.09 62.63 46.41
CA PHE A 90 1.54 62.75 46.52
C PHE A 90 2.11 62.48 45.12
N PRO A 91 3.03 63.31 44.57
CA PRO A 91 3.68 62.97 43.32
C PRO A 91 4.60 61.77 43.59
N SER A 92 4.23 60.60 43.07
CA SER A 92 5.09 59.43 43.10
C SER A 92 6.40 59.74 42.37
N MET A 93 7.54 59.54 43.05
CA MET A 93 8.88 59.50 42.44
C MET A 93 8.83 58.69 41.13
N PRO A 94 9.55 59.09 40.07
CA PRO A 94 9.54 58.36 38.82
C PRO A 94 10.02 56.93 39.10
N ARG A 95 9.11 55.96 38.97
CA ARG A 95 9.48 54.54 39.00
C ARG A 95 10.51 54.32 37.89
N PRO A 96 11.60 53.57 38.14
CA PRO A 96 12.42 53.08 37.06
C PRO A 96 11.48 52.37 36.08
N GLN A 97 11.47 52.82 34.82
CA GLN A 97 10.86 52.03 33.76
C GLN A 97 11.65 50.73 33.74
N TYR A 98 11.06 49.66 34.28
CA TYR A 98 11.52 48.32 33.95
C TYR A 98 11.41 48.24 32.43
N LEU A 99 12.56 48.14 31.76
CA LEU A 99 12.59 47.69 30.38
C LEU A 99 11.72 46.42 30.33
N PRO A 100 10.79 46.30 29.37
CA PRO A 100 10.23 45.00 29.10
C PRO A 100 11.41 44.15 28.66
N THR A 101 11.89 43.24 29.51
CA THR A 101 12.72 42.11 29.10
C THR A 101 11.87 41.24 28.19
N ASN A 102 11.68 41.70 26.96
CA ASN A 102 11.25 40.91 25.84
C ASN A 102 12.46 40.09 25.40
N HIS A 103 12.87 39.15 26.25
CA HIS A 103 13.78 38.09 25.85
C HIS A 103 12.93 36.99 25.21
N ASN A 104 12.45 37.28 24.00
CA ASN A 104 12.37 36.26 22.98
C ASN A 104 13.80 35.77 22.77
N ASN A 105 14.25 34.82 23.58
CA ASN A 105 15.58 34.24 23.46
C ASN A 105 15.60 33.40 22.18
N THR A 106 15.85 34.06 21.05
CA THR A 106 15.95 33.46 19.72
C THR A 106 16.95 32.30 19.67
N MET A 107 17.89 32.27 20.62
CA MET A 107 18.82 31.15 20.80
C MET A 107 18.15 29.92 21.43
N LEU A 108 17.29 30.10 22.44
CA LEU A 108 16.52 29.02 23.06
C LEU A 108 15.54 28.40 22.04
N THR A 109 14.82 29.24 21.27
CA THR A 109 13.91 28.72 20.23
C THR A 109 14.65 27.97 19.12
N LYS A 110 15.86 28.41 18.75
CA LYS A 110 16.71 27.68 17.78
C LYS A 110 17.24 26.36 18.32
N LEU A 111 17.48 26.26 19.63
CA LEU A 111 17.89 25.01 20.27
C LEU A 111 16.72 24.02 20.34
N ASP A 112 15.51 24.50 20.65
CA ASP A 112 14.29 23.69 20.62
C ASP A 112 14.00 23.18 19.20
N ASP A 113 14.08 24.04 18.18
CA ASP A 113 13.95 23.66 16.77
C ASP A 113 14.99 22.61 16.35
N LEU A 114 16.22 22.75 16.85
CA LEU A 114 17.29 21.79 16.56
C LEU A 114 17.01 20.44 17.23
N LEU A 115 16.55 20.45 18.48
CA LEU A 115 16.19 19.25 19.22
C LEU A 115 15.02 18.51 18.55
N GLU A 116 14.01 19.25 18.07
CA GLU A 116 12.88 18.70 17.33
C GLU A 116 13.35 18.05 16.02
N LYS A 117 14.19 18.74 15.24
CA LYS A 117 14.77 18.18 14.00
C LYS A 117 15.64 16.96 14.24
N ILE A 118 16.45 16.94 15.30
CA ILE A 118 17.26 15.76 15.65
C ILE A 118 16.34 14.59 16.02
N THR A 119 15.25 14.86 16.75
CA THR A 119 14.26 13.84 17.12
C THR A 119 13.54 13.30 15.87
N GLU A 120 13.17 14.16 14.93
CA GLU A 120 12.57 13.78 13.66
C GLU A 120 13.52 12.90 12.82
N VAL A 121 14.79 13.29 12.71
CA VAL A 121 15.82 12.48 12.01
C VAL A 121 15.99 11.12 12.69
N ASN A 122 16.03 11.08 14.02
CA ASN A 122 16.15 9.82 14.76
C ASN A 122 14.95 8.89 14.52
N ASN A 123 13.74 9.45 14.50
CA ASN A 123 12.53 8.70 14.18
C ASN A 123 12.54 8.17 12.74
N HIS A 124 13.03 8.96 11.78
CA HIS A 124 13.21 8.51 10.41
C HIS A 124 14.22 7.39 10.28
N LEU A 125 15.36 7.47 10.99
CA LEU A 125 16.37 6.41 11.01
C LEU A 125 15.84 5.13 11.61
N SER A 126 15.13 5.21 12.75
CA SER A 126 14.51 4.03 13.38
C SER A 126 13.45 3.39 12.48
N ASN A 127 12.64 4.21 11.78
CA ASN A 127 11.68 3.69 10.81
C ASN A 127 12.38 3.03 9.62
N LEU A 128 13.48 3.62 9.12
CA LEU A 128 14.27 3.06 8.03
C LEU A 128 14.88 1.72 8.41
N GLU A 129 15.45 1.61 9.61
CA GLU A 129 15.96 0.36 10.18
C GLU A 129 14.88 -0.72 10.23
N SER A 130 13.69 -0.39 10.72
CA SER A 130 12.57 -1.33 10.77
C SER A 130 12.12 -1.80 9.37
N LYS A 131 12.18 -0.93 8.37
CA LYS A 131 11.86 -1.27 6.98
C LYS A 131 12.93 -2.14 6.35
N TYR A 132 14.19 -1.86 6.65
CA TYR A 132 15.32 -2.65 6.16
C TYR A 132 15.26 -4.08 6.69
N SER A 133 15.00 -4.27 7.98
CA SER A 133 14.82 -5.59 8.58
C SER A 133 13.69 -6.40 7.91
N LYS A 134 12.54 -5.76 7.63
CA LYS A 134 11.43 -6.40 6.89
C LYS A 134 11.82 -6.76 5.46
N PHE A 135 12.65 -5.93 4.82
CA PHE A 135 13.14 -6.21 3.47
C PHE A 135 14.11 -7.39 3.46
N GLU A 136 15.02 -7.49 4.41
CA GLU A 136 15.90 -8.65 4.54
C GLU A 136 15.11 -9.94 4.77
N GLN A 137 14.11 -9.90 5.65
CA GLN A 137 13.20 -11.02 5.86
C GLN A 137 12.49 -11.42 4.57
N PHE A 138 11.94 -10.46 3.83
CA PHE A 138 11.31 -10.71 2.54
C PHE A 138 12.28 -11.35 1.54
N MET A 139 13.53 -10.88 1.47
CA MET A 139 14.53 -11.45 0.56
C MET A 139 14.85 -12.91 0.91
N ALA A 140 14.96 -13.23 2.20
CA ALA A 140 15.18 -14.60 2.67
C ALA A 140 14.00 -15.51 2.33
N GLU A 141 12.77 -15.10 2.65
CA GLU A 141 11.55 -15.84 2.34
C GLU A 141 11.38 -16.03 0.83
N LYS A 142 11.70 -15.01 0.03
CA LYS A 142 11.62 -15.09 -1.42
C LYS A 142 12.63 -16.07 -2.00
N GLN A 143 13.86 -16.06 -1.50
CA GLN A 143 14.91 -17.00 -1.90
C GLN A 143 14.52 -18.45 -1.58
N GLU A 144 13.98 -18.70 -0.39
CA GLU A 144 13.48 -20.03 0.01
C GLU A 144 12.34 -20.49 -0.89
N SER A 145 11.37 -19.61 -1.16
CA SER A 145 10.26 -19.89 -2.08
C SER A 145 10.76 -20.23 -3.49
N ASP A 146 11.74 -19.50 -4.01
CA ASP A 146 12.29 -19.74 -5.34
C ASP A 146 13.06 -21.07 -5.42
N LEU A 147 13.75 -21.48 -4.35
CA LEU A 147 14.39 -22.80 -4.26
C LEU A 147 13.36 -23.93 -4.31
N LEU A 148 12.27 -23.81 -3.55
CA LEU A 148 11.19 -24.80 -3.52
C LEU A 148 10.51 -24.93 -4.89
N VAL A 149 10.24 -23.81 -5.56
CA VAL A 149 9.70 -23.81 -6.93
C VAL A 149 10.65 -24.52 -7.90
N LYS A 150 11.96 -24.24 -7.80
CA LYS A 150 12.97 -24.88 -8.64
C LYS A 150 13.02 -26.39 -8.43
N GLU A 151 12.94 -26.86 -7.18
CA GLU A 151 12.89 -28.28 -6.86
C GLU A 151 11.64 -28.96 -7.44
N ASN A 152 10.47 -28.35 -7.28
CA ASN A 152 9.22 -28.86 -7.86
C ASN A 152 9.29 -28.96 -9.39
N LEU A 153 9.86 -27.95 -10.06
CA LEU A 153 10.05 -27.99 -11.52
C LEU A 153 10.99 -29.12 -11.95
N ASN A 154 12.06 -29.37 -11.20
CA ASN A 154 12.95 -30.49 -11.48
C ASN A 154 12.25 -31.84 -11.30
N LEU A 155 11.43 -31.99 -10.26
CA LEU A 155 10.66 -33.21 -10.02
C LEU A 155 9.64 -33.46 -11.15
N LEU A 156 8.89 -32.43 -11.54
CA LEU A 156 7.96 -32.47 -12.68
C LEU A 156 8.67 -32.84 -13.99
N SER A 157 9.84 -32.25 -14.24
CA SER A 157 10.66 -32.55 -15.41
C SER A 157 11.09 -34.03 -15.44
N LYS A 158 11.53 -34.56 -14.29
CA LYS A 158 11.89 -35.98 -14.15
C LYS A 158 10.68 -36.89 -14.40
N GLN A 159 9.54 -36.62 -13.76
CA GLN A 159 8.32 -37.40 -13.94
C GLN A 159 7.83 -37.39 -15.40
N SER A 160 7.87 -36.22 -16.05
CA SER A 160 7.53 -36.10 -17.48
C SER A 160 8.43 -37.00 -18.35
N GLY A 161 9.73 -37.03 -18.06
CA GLY A 161 10.67 -37.93 -18.74
C GLY A 161 10.37 -39.40 -18.53
N GLU A 162 9.95 -39.80 -17.33
CA GLU A 162 9.52 -41.18 -17.02
C GLU A 162 8.23 -41.54 -17.76
N PHE A 163 7.19 -40.69 -17.71
CA PHE A 163 5.94 -40.90 -18.45
C PHE A 163 6.16 -41.02 -19.96
N THR A 164 7.09 -40.25 -20.51
CA THR A 164 7.41 -40.33 -21.95
C THR A 164 7.98 -41.71 -22.30
N LYS A 165 8.83 -42.29 -21.44
CA LYS A 165 9.35 -43.65 -21.64
C LYS A 165 8.24 -44.68 -21.56
N ASP A 166 7.36 -44.56 -20.58
CA ASP A 166 6.23 -45.48 -20.40
C ASP A 166 5.27 -45.43 -21.58
N LEU A 167 4.98 -44.23 -22.12
CA LEU A 167 4.17 -44.06 -23.33
C LEU A 167 4.80 -44.77 -24.54
N VAL A 168 6.10 -44.58 -24.76
CA VAL A 168 6.81 -45.27 -25.85
C VAL A 168 6.78 -46.78 -25.65
N HIS A 169 6.98 -47.26 -24.42
CA HIS A 169 6.93 -48.68 -24.11
C HIS A 169 5.54 -49.28 -24.38
N HIS A 170 4.48 -48.62 -23.91
CA HIS A 170 3.10 -49.08 -24.16
C HIS A 170 2.73 -49.02 -25.63
N SER A 171 3.18 -48.00 -26.37
CA SER A 171 2.99 -47.92 -27.83
C SER A 171 3.57 -49.14 -28.54
N LEU A 172 4.78 -49.55 -28.18
CA LEU A 172 5.42 -50.75 -28.74
C LEU A 172 4.66 -52.04 -28.39
N LEU A 173 4.14 -52.14 -27.17
CA LEU A 173 3.35 -53.31 -26.76
C LEU A 173 2.04 -53.40 -27.55
N ILE A 174 1.35 -52.28 -27.75
CA ILE A 174 0.13 -52.21 -28.56
C ILE A 174 0.43 -52.64 -30.00
N GLU A 175 1.47 -52.07 -30.62
CA GLU A 175 1.85 -52.43 -31.98
C GLU A 175 2.18 -53.93 -32.12
N ARG A 176 2.84 -54.51 -31.11
CA ARG A 176 3.14 -55.95 -31.08
C ARG A 176 1.86 -56.78 -30.96
N HIS A 177 0.92 -56.38 -30.11
CA HIS A 177 -0.36 -57.05 -29.97
C HIS A 177 -1.17 -56.97 -31.25
N ASP A 178 -1.29 -55.79 -31.87
CA ASP A 178 -1.99 -55.59 -33.13
C ASP A 178 -1.41 -56.49 -34.23
N ASN A 179 -0.08 -56.55 -34.34
CA ASN A 179 0.59 -57.47 -35.26
C ASN A 179 0.26 -58.93 -35.00
N LEU A 180 0.20 -59.36 -33.73
CA LEU A 180 -0.14 -60.73 -33.36
C LEU A 180 -1.60 -61.06 -33.67
N PHE A 181 -2.51 -60.11 -33.45
CA PHE A 181 -3.91 -60.27 -33.83
C PHE A 181 -4.07 -60.41 -35.34
N ILE A 182 -3.49 -59.49 -36.11
CA ILE A 182 -3.60 -59.46 -37.58
C ILE A 182 -2.93 -60.68 -38.22
N LYS A 183 -1.74 -61.08 -37.75
CA LYS A 183 -0.94 -62.10 -38.44
C LYS A 183 -1.23 -63.52 -37.98
N SER A 184 -1.84 -63.72 -36.83
CA SER A 184 -1.99 -65.07 -36.25
C SER A 184 -3.40 -65.34 -35.77
N ILE A 185 -3.95 -64.50 -34.90
CA ILE A 185 -5.25 -64.78 -34.29
C ILE A 185 -6.39 -64.68 -35.32
N ILE A 186 -6.44 -63.61 -36.10
CA ILE A 186 -7.49 -63.42 -37.12
C ILE A 186 -7.44 -64.53 -38.18
N PRO A 187 -6.28 -64.84 -38.81
CA PRO A 187 -6.19 -65.96 -39.75
C PRO A 187 -6.58 -67.31 -39.14
N MET A 188 -6.18 -67.60 -37.89
CA MET A 188 -6.61 -68.83 -37.21
C MET A 188 -8.13 -68.89 -37.05
N PHE A 189 -8.77 -67.77 -36.74
CA PHE A 189 -10.23 -67.72 -36.66
C PHE A 189 -10.86 -67.93 -38.04
N GLU A 190 -10.34 -67.30 -39.09
CA GLU A 190 -10.81 -67.48 -40.46
C GLU A 190 -10.71 -68.96 -40.90
N ASP A 191 -9.58 -69.62 -40.62
CA ASP A 191 -9.37 -71.04 -40.90
C ASP A 191 -10.37 -71.93 -40.14
N LEU A 192 -10.58 -71.68 -38.84
CA LEU A 192 -11.53 -72.42 -38.02
C LEU A 192 -12.97 -72.23 -38.50
N PHE A 193 -13.38 -71.00 -38.80
CA PHE A 193 -14.72 -70.72 -39.31
C PHE A 193 -14.92 -71.29 -40.71
N GLY A 194 -13.91 -71.25 -41.57
CA GLY A 194 -13.92 -71.92 -42.87
C GLY A 194 -14.13 -73.43 -42.72
N LEU A 195 -13.47 -74.07 -41.74
CA LEU A 195 -13.61 -75.50 -41.47
C LEU A 195 -14.99 -75.89 -40.95
N ILE A 196 -15.64 -75.01 -40.19
CA ILE A 196 -16.98 -75.23 -39.62
C ILE A 196 -18.08 -74.95 -40.66
N ALA A 197 -17.83 -74.05 -41.62
CA ALA A 197 -18.78 -73.68 -42.68
C ALA A 197 -18.70 -74.58 -43.92
N SER A 198 -17.75 -75.53 -43.96
CA SER A 198 -17.58 -76.55 -45.01
C SER A 198 -18.32 -77.84 -44.68
#